data_AF-A0A3B3D1D8-F1
#
_entry.id   AF-A0A3B3D1D8-F1
#
_cell.length_a   1.000
_cell.length_b   1.000
_cell.length_c   1.000
_cell.angle_alpha   90.00
_cell.angle_beta   90.00
_cell.angle_gamma   90.00
#
_symmetry.space_group_name_H-M   'P 1'
#
loop_
_entity.id
_entity.type
_entity.pdbx_description
1 polymer ?
#
loop_
_entity_poly.entity_id
_entity_poly.type
_entity_poly.pdbx_seq_one_letter_code
_entity_poly.pdbx_strand_id
1 'polypeptide(L)'
;VVEDDVCRLLEVENGILGVPSMLRATFSQLRKINTTESIDVFCFGHSLYEMTYGRPPDGVPVDQYPAAPHPSVVSVLESILSTEACKNGMPSVSALIQTPLFSDVRLKQSEKLQIKVPSKLKEALRTAKEKLEKRLQEEQRLLHHHRRLTRAQSHHSSEEEKKRRKILARKVISVLLQVLEPVPLPPPPPPPPPAPPIPERSPTPPQPPPDGAGGARTALLSSIQTFSKGKLKKASTADRSQPVV
;
A
#
# COMPACT_ATOMS: atom_id res chain seq x y z
N VAL A 1 29.09 15.69 14.26
CA VAL A 1 30.33 16.51 14.38
C VAL A 1 31.47 15.60 14.74
N VAL A 2 32.68 15.81 14.19
CA VAL A 2 33.87 15.03 14.57
C VAL A 2 34.74 15.93 15.45
N GLU A 3 34.96 15.50 16.69
CA GLU A 3 35.80 16.18 17.68
C GLU A 3 36.78 15.16 18.24
N ASP A 4 38.09 15.46 18.22
CA ASP A 4 39.16 14.59 18.73
C ASP A 4 39.12 13.15 18.18
N ASP A 5 38.95 12.99 16.86
CA ASP A 5 38.75 11.71 16.17
C ASP A 5 37.52 10.90 16.64
N VAL A 6 36.58 11.54 17.34
CA VAL A 6 35.32 10.93 17.79
C VAL A 6 34.15 11.54 17.02
N CYS A 7 33.41 10.68 16.32
CA CYS A 7 32.14 11.07 15.72
C CYS A 7 31.05 11.20 16.78
N ARG A 8 30.49 12.40 16.93
CA ARG A 8 29.39 12.73 17.82
C ARG A 8 28.09 12.86 17.03
N LEU A 9 27.11 12.03 17.40
CA LEU A 9 25.73 12.15 16.91
C LEU A 9 25.06 13.31 17.65
N LEU A 10 24.48 14.23 16.89
CA LEU A 10 23.78 15.42 17.40
C LEU A 10 22.30 15.35 17.02
N GLU A 11 21.51 16.23 17.62
CA GLU A 11 20.10 16.45 17.28
C GLU A 11 19.22 15.18 17.38
N VAL A 12 19.57 14.25 18.25
CA VAL A 12 18.81 13.01 18.47
C VAL A 12 17.37 13.28 18.95
N GLU A 13 17.15 14.46 19.54
CA GLU A 13 15.85 14.95 19.98
C GLU A 13 14.92 15.34 18.81
N ASN A 14 15.45 15.64 17.63
CA ASN A 14 14.66 16.13 16.49
C ASN A 14 13.52 15.18 16.12
N GLY A 15 13.78 13.88 16.13
CA GLY A 15 12.75 12.86 15.89
C GLY A 15 11.59 12.97 16.89
N ILE A 16 11.91 13.11 18.18
CA ILE A 16 10.92 13.19 19.27
C ILE A 16 10.17 14.52 19.24
N LEU A 17 10.85 15.62 18.91
CA LEU A 17 10.27 16.95 18.74
C LEU A 17 9.44 17.08 17.45
N GLY A 18 9.44 16.05 16.60
CA GLY A 18 8.63 16.01 15.39
C GLY A 18 9.23 16.76 14.20
N VAL A 19 10.50 17.15 14.29
CA VAL A 19 11.26 17.76 13.20
C VAL A 19 11.38 16.75 12.05
N PRO A 20 11.07 17.12 10.80
CA PRO A 20 11.12 16.19 9.68
C PRO A 20 12.57 15.84 9.29
N SER A 21 12.83 14.54 9.09
CA SER A 21 14.08 14.06 8.49
C SER A 21 14.14 14.39 6.99
N MET A 22 15.33 14.72 6.49
CA MET A 22 15.61 14.90 5.06
C MET A 22 15.25 13.67 4.22
N LEU A 23 15.41 12.47 4.79
CA LEU A 23 15.12 11.20 4.11
C LEU A 23 13.66 10.77 4.21
N ARG A 24 12.78 11.59 4.83
CA ARG A 24 11.37 11.25 5.07
C ARG A 24 10.64 10.86 3.79
N ALA A 25 10.82 11.65 2.73
CA ALA A 25 10.18 11.39 1.45
C ALA A 25 10.55 10.02 0.88
N THR A 26 11.74 9.51 1.18
CA THR A 26 12.23 8.20 0.72
C THR A 26 11.66 7.08 1.60
N PHE A 27 11.88 7.13 2.91
CA PHE A 27 11.47 6.03 3.78
C PHE A 27 9.96 5.92 4.00
N SER A 28 9.20 7.01 3.85
CA SER A 28 7.73 6.94 3.96
C SER A 28 7.06 6.15 2.82
N GLN A 29 7.81 5.83 1.76
CA GLN A 29 7.36 4.96 0.68
C GLN A 29 7.62 3.48 0.98
N LEU A 30 8.48 3.17 1.97
CA LEU A 30 8.99 1.84 2.28
C LEU A 30 8.30 1.28 3.53
N ARG A 31 7.32 0.39 3.33
CA ARG A 31 6.45 -0.13 4.41
C ARG A 31 7.16 -0.83 5.56
N LYS A 32 8.36 -1.36 5.32
CA LYS A 32 9.14 -2.05 6.34
C LYS A 32 9.92 -1.09 7.24
N ILE A 33 10.03 0.17 6.85
CA ILE A 33 10.61 1.22 7.68
C ILE A 33 9.47 1.85 8.47
N ASN A 34 9.17 1.34 9.65
CA ASN A 34 7.97 1.71 10.42
C ASN A 34 8.21 1.87 11.93
N THR A 35 9.44 1.66 12.40
CA THR A 35 9.89 1.94 13.76
C THR A 35 10.96 3.03 13.74
N THR A 36 11.16 3.72 14.87
CA THR A 36 12.27 4.68 14.99
C THR A 36 13.62 4.02 14.70
N GLU A 37 13.83 2.81 15.22
CA GLU A 37 15.06 2.04 14.97
C GLU A 37 15.28 1.76 13.47
N SER A 38 14.23 1.36 12.75
CA SER A 38 14.35 1.12 11.30
C SER A 38 14.65 2.40 10.53
N ILE A 39 14.13 3.56 10.96
CA ILE A 39 14.48 4.85 10.37
C ILE A 39 15.96 5.15 10.62
N ASP A 40 16.43 4.95 11.85
CA ASP A 40 17.83 5.20 12.22
C ASP A 40 18.78 4.30 11.41
N VAL A 41 18.46 3.01 11.28
CA VAL A 41 19.22 2.06 10.45
C VAL A 41 19.24 2.47 8.97
N PHE A 42 18.10 2.93 8.44
CA PHE A 42 18.03 3.42 7.07
C PHE A 42 18.90 4.67 6.85
N CYS A 43 18.81 5.64 7.75
CA CYS A 43 19.65 6.85 7.73
C CYS A 43 21.14 6.51 7.87
N PHE A 44 21.46 5.51 8.69
CA PHE A 44 22.82 4.97 8.80
C PHE A 44 23.30 4.37 7.47
N GLY A 45 22.46 3.59 6.78
CA GLY A 45 22.79 3.05 5.46
C GLY A 45 23.13 4.15 4.43
N HIS A 46 22.35 5.22 4.39
CA HIS A 46 22.64 6.40 3.57
C HIS A 46 23.99 7.05 3.96
N SER A 47 24.21 7.27 5.26
CA SER A 47 25.46 7.88 5.75
C SER A 47 26.68 7.00 5.43
N LEU A 48 26.56 5.68 5.58
CA LEU A 48 27.61 4.73 5.23
C LEU A 48 27.90 4.73 3.73
N TYR A 49 26.85 4.82 2.89
CA TYR A 49 27.01 4.92 1.44
C TYR A 49 27.78 6.19 1.08
N GLU A 50 27.39 7.33 1.65
CA GLU A 50 28.04 8.62 1.43
C GLU A 50 29.50 8.61 1.89
N MET A 51 29.81 8.02 3.05
CA MET A 51 31.19 7.86 3.52
C MET A 51 32.02 6.94 2.61
N THR A 52 31.39 5.94 1.99
CA THR A 52 32.08 4.95 1.15
C THR A 52 32.37 5.49 -0.26
N TYR A 53 31.42 6.21 -0.85
CA TYR A 53 31.49 6.63 -2.26
C TYR A 53 31.65 8.15 -2.45
N GLY A 54 31.64 8.93 -1.36
CA GLY A 54 31.77 10.39 -1.40
C GLY A 54 30.56 11.12 -2.01
N ARG A 55 29.43 10.44 -2.18
CA ARG A 55 28.20 10.98 -2.77
C ARG A 55 26.96 10.25 -2.25
N PRO A 56 25.77 10.88 -2.23
CA PRO A 56 24.54 10.18 -1.91
C PRO A 56 24.20 9.13 -2.98
N PRO A 57 23.43 8.09 -2.62
CA PRO A 57 22.92 7.15 -3.62
C PRO A 57 21.96 7.87 -4.57
N ASP A 58 22.00 7.52 -5.86
CA ASP A 58 21.11 8.10 -6.89
C ASP A 58 19.62 7.81 -6.59
N GLY A 59 19.36 6.74 -5.84
CA GLY A 59 18.06 6.36 -5.33
C GLY A 59 18.14 5.12 -4.44
N VAL A 60 17.00 4.77 -3.83
CA VAL A 60 16.82 3.52 -3.07
C VAL A 60 15.62 2.78 -3.66
N PRO A 61 15.68 1.46 -3.84
CA PRO A 61 16.76 0.53 -3.43
C PRO A 61 18.04 0.61 -4.27
N VAL A 62 19.14 0.10 -3.72
CA VAL A 62 20.46 -0.03 -4.35
C VAL A 62 20.84 -1.50 -4.43
N ASP A 63 20.88 -2.06 -5.64
CA ASP A 63 21.25 -3.47 -5.86
C ASP A 63 22.61 -3.62 -6.58
N GLN A 64 23.20 -2.52 -7.03
CA GLN A 64 24.50 -2.51 -7.70
C GLN A 64 25.40 -1.47 -7.04
N TYR A 65 26.53 -1.94 -6.53
CA TYR A 65 27.50 -1.13 -5.82
C TYR A 65 28.77 -0.96 -6.65
N PRO A 66 29.33 0.26 -6.74
CA PRO A 66 30.67 0.46 -7.26
C PRO A 66 31.71 -0.33 -6.45
N ALA A 67 32.89 -0.55 -7.02
CA ALA A 67 33.99 -1.17 -6.28
C ALA A 67 34.33 -0.33 -5.04
N ALA A 68 34.35 -0.97 -3.87
CA ALA A 68 34.67 -0.36 -2.59
C ALA A 68 35.94 -0.97 -2.01
N PRO A 69 36.74 -0.22 -1.22
CA PRO A 69 37.97 -0.73 -0.61
C PRO A 69 37.76 -1.91 0.34
N HIS A 70 36.59 -1.98 0.99
CA HIS A 70 36.32 -2.99 2.02
C HIS A 70 34.99 -3.74 1.75
N PRO A 71 35.02 -5.05 1.45
CA PRO A 71 33.81 -5.81 1.10
C PRO A 71 32.75 -5.87 2.19
N SER A 72 33.15 -5.84 3.47
CA SER A 72 32.22 -5.88 4.61
C SER A 72 31.31 -4.65 4.66
N VAL A 73 31.78 -3.50 4.17
CA VAL A 73 30.98 -2.28 4.03
C VAL A 73 29.85 -2.51 3.03
N VAL A 74 30.17 -3.14 1.88
CA VAL A 74 29.18 -3.45 0.84
C VAL A 74 28.14 -4.43 1.38
N SER A 75 28.54 -5.47 2.11
CA SER A 75 27.59 -6.41 2.73
C SER A 75 26.64 -5.73 3.71
N VAL A 76 27.12 -4.78 4.51
CA VAL A 76 26.25 -3.99 5.40
C VAL A 76 25.31 -3.10 4.60
N LEU A 77 25.80 -2.42 3.55
CA LEU A 77 24.96 -1.59 2.67
C LEU A 77 23.87 -2.42 1.99
N GLU A 78 24.20 -3.60 1.46
CA GLU A 78 23.24 -4.53 0.86
C GLU A 78 22.17 -4.97 1.86
N SER A 79 22.55 -5.21 3.11
CA SER A 79 21.59 -5.59 4.17
C SER A 79 20.60 -4.47 4.55
N ILE A 80 20.87 -3.22 4.18
CA ILE A 80 20.07 -2.04 4.55
C ILE A 80 19.34 -1.43 3.34
N LEU A 81 20.03 -1.22 2.23
CA LEU A 81 19.57 -0.43 1.08
C LEU A 81 19.12 -1.27 -0.12
N SER A 82 19.32 -2.60 -0.11
CA SER A 82 18.89 -3.46 -1.22
C SER A 82 17.38 -3.52 -1.37
N THR A 83 16.94 -3.99 -2.54
CA THR A 83 15.53 -4.29 -2.81
C THR A 83 14.97 -5.27 -1.78
N GLU A 84 15.77 -6.25 -1.35
CA GLU A 84 15.36 -7.26 -0.40
C GLU A 84 15.19 -6.70 1.01
N ALA A 85 16.15 -5.88 1.46
CA ALA A 85 16.07 -5.19 2.75
C ALA A 85 14.83 -4.28 2.83
N CYS A 86 14.57 -3.52 1.76
CA CYS A 86 13.41 -2.64 1.66
C CYS A 86 12.06 -3.39 1.69
N LYS A 87 12.03 -4.65 1.25
CA LYS A 87 10.81 -5.49 1.18
C LYS A 87 10.59 -6.33 2.42
N ASN A 88 11.65 -6.85 3.02
CA ASN A 88 11.56 -7.80 4.13
C ASN A 88 11.76 -7.14 5.50
N GLY A 89 12.57 -6.09 5.56
CA GLY A 89 13.01 -5.45 6.79
C GLY A 89 14.53 -5.36 6.82
N MET A 90 15.02 -4.38 7.59
CA MET A 90 16.44 -4.15 7.83
C MET A 90 16.86 -4.84 9.14
N PRO A 91 18.17 -5.13 9.31
CA PRO A 91 18.69 -5.63 10.59
C PRO A 91 18.45 -4.63 11.73
N SER A 92 18.39 -5.15 12.97
CA SER A 92 18.40 -4.30 14.17
C SER A 92 19.77 -3.69 14.39
N VAL A 93 19.84 -2.63 15.22
CA VAL A 93 21.12 -2.01 15.60
C VAL A 93 22.04 -3.04 16.27
N SER A 94 21.47 -3.91 17.11
CA SER A 94 22.23 -4.99 17.76
C SER A 94 22.83 -5.97 16.74
N ALA A 95 22.07 -6.36 15.72
CA ALA A 95 22.55 -7.24 14.67
C ALA A 95 23.63 -6.57 13.80
N LEU A 96 23.49 -5.26 13.51
CA LEU A 96 24.50 -4.50 12.76
C LEU A 96 25.84 -4.47 13.48
N ILE A 97 25.86 -4.20 14.78
CA ILE A 97 27.09 -4.14 15.59
C ILE A 97 27.83 -5.49 15.62
N GLN A 98 27.12 -6.59 15.39
CA GLN A 98 27.71 -7.94 15.32
C GLN A 98 28.29 -8.28 13.94
N THR A 99 28.12 -7.42 12.93
CA THR A 99 28.68 -7.67 11.60
C THR A 99 30.20 -7.53 11.58
N PRO A 100 30.92 -8.19 10.64
CA PRO A 100 32.37 -8.12 10.54
C PRO A 100 32.92 -6.69 10.37
N LEU A 101 32.10 -5.75 9.91
CA LEU A 101 32.51 -4.34 9.78
C LEU A 101 32.87 -3.71 11.13
N PHE A 102 32.25 -4.14 12.23
CA PHE A 102 32.42 -3.55 13.55
C PHE A 102 33.17 -4.45 14.54
N SER A 103 33.65 -5.64 14.13
CA SER A 103 34.28 -6.62 15.03
C SER A 103 35.52 -6.08 15.73
N ASP A 104 36.27 -5.22 15.04
CA ASP A 104 37.58 -4.74 15.50
C ASP A 104 37.47 -3.41 16.26
N VAL A 105 36.25 -2.87 16.42
CA VAL A 105 36.00 -1.59 17.08
C VAL A 105 35.93 -1.79 18.58
N ARG A 106 37.02 -1.45 19.28
CA ARG A 106 37.03 -1.31 20.74
C ARG A 106 36.48 0.07 21.10
N LEU A 107 35.17 0.14 21.34
CA LEU A 107 34.57 1.34 21.94
C LEU A 107 35.25 1.56 23.29
N LYS A 108 35.95 2.70 23.46
CA LYS A 108 36.35 3.16 24.79
C LYS A 108 35.08 3.19 25.63
N GLN A 109 35.09 2.60 26.82
CA GLN A 109 33.96 2.71 27.74
C GLN A 109 33.72 4.20 27.98
N SER A 110 32.74 4.76 27.27
CA SER A 110 32.23 6.09 27.59
C SER A 110 31.76 6.01 29.03
N GLU A 111 32.12 7.00 29.84
CA GLU A 111 31.57 7.14 31.19
C GLU A 111 30.06 6.90 31.09
N LYS A 112 29.56 5.93 31.86
CA LYS A 112 28.16 5.54 31.84
C LYS A 112 27.36 6.80 32.14
N LEU A 113 26.77 7.41 31.12
CA LEU A 113 25.99 8.64 31.25
C LEU A 113 24.88 8.38 32.27
N GLN A 114 25.05 8.88 33.49
CA GLN A 114 24.06 8.75 34.56
C GLN A 114 22.98 9.81 34.38
N ILE A 115 22.33 9.81 33.21
CA ILE A 115 21.16 10.65 33.00
C ILE A 115 20.03 10.04 33.81
N LYS A 116 19.70 10.67 34.94
CA LYS A 116 18.48 10.35 35.69
C LYS A 116 17.29 10.89 34.92
N VAL A 117 16.61 10.02 34.18
CA VAL A 117 15.38 10.36 33.47
C VAL A 117 14.20 10.21 34.44
N PRO A 118 13.46 11.28 34.79
CA PRO A 118 12.26 11.16 35.60
C PRO A 118 11.23 10.24 34.94
N SER A 119 10.48 9.46 35.73
CA SER A 119 9.49 8.51 35.21
C SER A 119 8.46 9.17 34.30
N LYS A 120 7.98 10.36 34.68
CA LYS A 120 7.05 11.17 33.87
C LYS A 120 7.62 11.53 32.50
N LEU A 121 8.91 11.87 32.44
CA LEU A 121 9.59 12.16 31.18
C LEU A 121 9.74 10.88 30.34
N LYS A 122 10.14 9.76 30.95
CA LYS A 122 10.27 8.47 30.26
C LYS A 122 8.96 8.05 29.57
N GLU A 123 7.82 8.16 30.26
CA GLU A 123 6.52 7.84 29.69
C GLU A 123 6.09 8.83 28.59
N ALA A 124 6.42 10.12 28.74
CA ALA A 124 6.21 11.11 27.69
C ALA A 124 7.02 10.78 26.42
N LEU A 125 8.29 10.39 26.57
CA LEU A 125 9.14 9.97 25.45
C LEU A 125 8.62 8.71 24.76
N ARG A 126 8.16 7.72 25.54
CA ARG A 126 7.51 6.52 24.99
C ARG A 126 6.26 6.88 24.18
N THR A 127 5.40 7.73 24.73
CA THR A 127 4.18 8.20 24.04
C THR A 127 4.52 8.96 22.75
N ALA A 128 5.56 9.81 22.77
CA ALA A 128 6.01 10.55 21.60
C ALA A 128 6.52 9.61 20.50
N LYS A 129 7.33 8.60 20.86
CA LYS A 129 7.78 7.55 19.96
C LYS A 129 6.60 6.83 19.29
N GLU A 130 5.65 6.34 20.08
CA GLU A 130 4.48 5.60 19.57
C GLU A 130 3.66 6.46 18.61
N LYS A 131 3.47 7.74 18.92
CA LYS A 131 2.77 8.69 18.03
C LYS A 131 3.52 8.90 16.71
N LEU A 132 4.84 9.02 16.75
CA LEU A 132 5.66 9.18 15.55
C LEU A 132 5.56 7.96 14.64
N GLU A 133 5.71 6.76 15.19
CA GLU A 133 5.60 5.50 14.45
C GLU A 133 4.19 5.32 13.87
N LYS A 134 3.14 5.58 14.65
CA LYS A 134 1.76 5.53 14.18
C LYS A 134 1.50 6.50 13.03
N ARG A 135 1.97 7.75 13.15
CA ARG A 135 1.85 8.76 12.09
C ARG A 135 2.53 8.31 10.80
N LEU A 136 3.72 7.70 10.89
CA LEU A 136 4.42 7.17 9.72
C LEU A 136 3.64 6.02 9.05
N GLN A 137 3.07 5.11 9.84
CA GLN A 137 2.25 4.02 9.30
C GLN A 137 0.96 4.53 8.62
N GLU A 138 0.32 5.56 9.18
CA GLU A 138 -0.83 6.23 8.57
C GLU A 138 -0.46 6.90 7.24
N GLU A 139 0.66 7.62 7.20
CA GLU A 139 1.21 8.22 5.98
C GLU A 139 1.47 7.15 4.91
N GLN A 140 2.13 6.06 5.26
CA GLN A 140 2.40 4.93 4.36
C GLN A 140 1.13 4.31 3.78
N ARG A 141 0.07 4.19 4.60
CA ARG A 141 -1.24 3.71 4.15
C ARG A 141 -1.86 4.67 3.15
N LEU A 142 -1.82 5.97 3.44
CA LEU A 142 -2.35 7.01 2.56
C LEU A 142 -1.60 7.05 1.22
N LEU A 143 -0.27 7.05 1.24
CA LEU A 143 0.56 7.04 0.03
C LEU A 143 0.29 5.81 -0.83
N HIS A 144 0.13 4.65 -0.22
CA HIS A 144 -0.20 3.44 -0.96
C HIS A 144 -1.62 3.48 -1.55
N HIS A 145 -2.59 3.96 -0.78
CA HIS A 145 -3.96 4.12 -1.26
C HIS A 145 -4.01 5.10 -2.44
N HIS A 146 -3.34 6.25 -2.32
CA HIS A 146 -3.19 7.22 -3.39
C HIS A 146 -2.55 6.61 -4.63
N ARG A 147 -1.42 5.89 -4.51
CA ARG A 147 -0.77 5.19 -5.64
C ARG A 147 -1.72 4.22 -6.35
N ARG A 148 -2.52 3.46 -5.60
CA ARG A 148 -3.49 2.52 -6.16
C ARG A 148 -4.59 3.25 -6.93
N LEU A 149 -5.14 4.32 -6.35
CA LEU A 149 -6.14 5.16 -7.01
C LEU A 149 -5.59 5.81 -8.29
N THR A 150 -4.40 6.41 -8.23
CA THR A 150 -3.76 7.06 -9.39
C THR A 150 -3.51 6.06 -10.52
N ARG A 151 -3.05 4.84 -10.21
CA ARG A 151 -2.90 3.76 -11.21
C ARG A 151 -4.23 3.35 -11.82
N ALA A 152 -5.27 3.19 -11.01
CA ALA A 152 -6.61 2.85 -11.49
C ALA A 152 -7.22 3.96 -12.35
N GLN A 153 -7.03 5.22 -11.97
CA GLN A 153 -7.46 6.40 -12.73
C GLN A 153 -6.75 6.48 -14.07
N SER A 154 -5.42 6.32 -14.11
CA SER A 154 -4.63 6.27 -15.35
C SER A 154 -5.12 5.17 -16.31
N HIS A 155 -5.39 3.97 -15.79
CA HIS A 155 -5.94 2.88 -16.61
C HIS A 155 -7.34 3.22 -17.13
N HIS A 156 -8.21 3.77 -16.29
CA HIS A 156 -9.58 4.15 -16.66
C HIS A 156 -9.64 5.33 -17.64
N SER A 157 -8.70 6.27 -17.54
CA SER A 157 -8.60 7.45 -18.40
C SER A 157 -7.78 7.22 -19.67
N SER A 158 -7.20 6.03 -19.84
CA SER A 158 -6.47 5.63 -21.05
C SER A 158 -7.35 5.74 -22.29
N GLU A 159 -6.80 6.30 -23.36
CA GLU A 159 -7.50 6.43 -24.65
C GLU A 159 -7.95 5.08 -25.21
N GLU A 160 -7.18 4.00 -24.98
CA GLU A 160 -7.57 2.65 -25.38
C GLU A 160 -8.82 2.17 -24.63
N GLU A 161 -8.89 2.43 -23.32
CA GLU A 161 -10.03 2.06 -22.48
C GLU A 161 -11.27 2.89 -22.85
N LYS A 162 -11.10 4.19 -23.14
CA LYS A 162 -12.19 5.04 -23.67
C LYS A 162 -12.70 4.53 -25.03
N LYS A 163 -11.79 4.15 -25.95
CA LYS A 163 -12.14 3.58 -27.26
C LYS A 163 -12.86 2.24 -27.10
N ARG A 164 -12.36 1.34 -26.25
CA ARG A 164 -13.02 0.07 -25.91
C ARG A 164 -14.44 0.29 -25.39
N ARG A 165 -14.64 1.24 -24.47
CA ARG A 165 -15.97 1.58 -23.96
C ARG A 165 -16.90 2.15 -25.03
N LYS A 166 -16.42 3.02 -25.91
CA LYS A 166 -17.22 3.51 -27.04
C LYS A 166 -17.66 2.36 -27.96
N ILE A 167 -16.77 1.43 -28.28
CA ILE A 167 -17.08 0.26 -29.11
C ILE A 167 -18.11 -0.65 -28.40
N LEU A 168 -17.89 -0.94 -27.12
CA LEU A 168 -18.80 -1.77 -26.35
C LEU A 168 -20.18 -1.12 -26.21
N ALA A 169 -20.24 0.19 -25.96
CA ALA A 169 -21.50 0.94 -25.90
C ALA A 169 -22.25 0.89 -27.23
N ARG A 170 -21.55 1.06 -28.36
CA ARG A 170 -22.14 0.91 -29.71
C ARG A 170 -22.68 -0.51 -29.92
N LYS A 171 -21.94 -1.53 -29.49
CA LYS A 171 -22.37 -2.94 -29.61
C LYS A 171 -23.59 -3.23 -28.73
N VAL A 172 -23.62 -2.74 -27.50
CA VAL A 172 -24.77 -2.88 -26.58
C VAL A 172 -26.00 -2.19 -27.16
N ILE A 173 -25.87 -0.98 -27.71
CA ILE A 173 -26.98 -0.28 -28.38
C ILE A 173 -27.48 -1.08 -29.58
N SER A 174 -26.57 -1.60 -30.41
CA SER A 174 -26.94 -2.44 -31.57
C SER A 174 -27.70 -3.70 -31.15
N VAL A 175 -27.28 -4.36 -30.07
CA VAL A 175 -27.95 -5.55 -29.53
C VAL A 175 -29.30 -5.16 -28.92
N LEU A 176 -29.39 -4.04 -28.20
CA LEU A 176 -30.65 -3.56 -27.63
C LEU A 176 -31.68 -3.23 -28.72
N LEU A 177 -31.24 -2.64 -29.84
CA LEU A 177 -32.10 -2.36 -31.00
C LEU A 177 -32.58 -3.65 -31.68
N GLN A 178 -31.73 -4.67 -31.80
CA GLN A 178 -32.15 -5.99 -32.32
C GLN A 178 -33.14 -6.71 -31.41
N VAL A 179 -33.07 -6.49 -30.09
CA VAL A 179 -34.05 -7.05 -29.12
C VAL A 179 -35.37 -6.28 -29.14
N LEU A 180 -35.38 -5.03 -29.63
CA LEU A 180 -36.58 -4.20 -29.78
C LEU A 180 -37.21 -4.29 -31.17
N GLU A 181 -36.59 -4.99 -32.13
CA GLU A 181 -37.25 -5.35 -33.38
C GLU A 181 -38.35 -6.39 -33.08
N PRO A 182 -39.58 -6.21 -33.62
CA PRO A 182 -40.63 -7.19 -33.43
C PRO A 182 -40.20 -8.47 -34.14
N VAL A 183 -40.00 -9.54 -33.38
CA VAL A 183 -39.83 -10.89 -33.92
C VAL A 183 -41.00 -11.12 -34.91
N PRO A 184 -40.74 -11.50 -36.17
CA PRO A 184 -41.82 -11.86 -37.07
C PRO A 184 -42.57 -13.01 -36.42
N LEU A 185 -43.89 -12.86 -36.22
CA LEU A 185 -44.72 -13.96 -35.73
C LEU A 185 -44.46 -15.18 -36.64
N PRO A 186 -44.06 -16.33 -36.08
CA PRO A 186 -43.90 -17.53 -36.89
C PRO A 186 -45.25 -17.85 -37.56
N PRO A 187 -45.24 -18.36 -38.81
CA PRO A 187 -46.48 -18.73 -39.49
C PRO A 187 -47.27 -19.71 -38.62
N PRO A 188 -48.62 -19.63 -38.61
CA PRO A 188 -49.43 -20.51 -37.80
C PRO A 188 -49.13 -21.96 -38.16
N PRO A 189 -48.94 -22.85 -37.16
CA PRO A 189 -48.66 -24.26 -37.43
C PRO A 189 -49.84 -24.90 -38.17
N PRO A 190 -49.58 -25.89 -39.06
CA PRO A 190 -50.64 -26.67 -39.67
C PRO A 190 -51.49 -27.36 -38.59
N PRO A 191 -52.79 -27.60 -38.84
CA PRO A 191 -53.68 -28.23 -37.87
C PRO A 191 -53.14 -29.62 -37.50
N PRO A 192 -53.18 -30.01 -36.21
CA PRO A 192 -52.65 -31.28 -35.77
C PRO A 192 -53.48 -32.45 -36.33
N PRO A 193 -52.85 -33.58 -36.71
CA PRO A 193 -53.58 -34.80 -37.01
C PRO A 193 -54.30 -35.33 -35.76
N PRO A 194 -55.41 -36.07 -35.91
CA PRO A 194 -56.21 -36.56 -34.79
C PRO A 194 -55.40 -37.46 -33.86
N ALA A 195 -55.53 -37.22 -32.56
CA ALA A 195 -54.77 -37.90 -31.52
C ALA A 195 -55.13 -39.39 -31.43
N PRO A 196 -54.15 -40.31 -31.41
CA PRO A 196 -54.37 -41.68 -30.97
C PRO A 196 -54.47 -41.75 -29.43
N PRO A 197 -55.19 -42.75 -28.89
CA PRO A 197 -55.52 -42.82 -27.46
C PRO A 197 -54.29 -43.15 -26.61
N ILE A 198 -54.17 -42.47 -25.46
CA ILE A 198 -53.18 -42.72 -24.42
C ILE A 198 -53.64 -43.93 -23.57
N PRO A 199 -52.73 -44.83 -23.17
CA PRO A 199 -52.67 -45.16 -21.75
C PRO A 199 -51.25 -45.28 -21.16
N GLU A 200 -51.09 -44.55 -20.04
CA GLU A 200 -50.43 -44.86 -18.75
C GLU A 200 -48.99 -45.40 -18.65
N ARG A 201 -48.17 -44.67 -17.86
CA ARG A 201 -47.40 -45.14 -16.65
C ARG A 201 -46.40 -44.03 -16.19
N SER A 202 -46.66 -43.36 -15.06
CA SER A 202 -46.12 -43.57 -13.68
C SER A 202 -44.99 -42.57 -13.30
N PRO A 203 -44.90 -42.10 -12.03
CA PRO A 203 -44.19 -40.87 -11.67
C PRO A 203 -42.73 -41.10 -11.22
N THR A 204 -41.85 -40.12 -11.45
CA THR A 204 -40.48 -40.05 -10.88
C THR A 204 -40.08 -38.57 -10.64
N PRO A 205 -39.13 -38.25 -9.74
CA PRO A 205 -39.32 -37.31 -8.62
C PRO A 205 -38.74 -35.89 -8.88
N PRO A 206 -38.95 -34.91 -7.97
CA PRO A 206 -38.49 -33.54 -8.14
C PRO A 206 -36.97 -33.40 -7.94
N GLN A 207 -36.31 -32.67 -8.86
CA GLN A 207 -34.92 -32.23 -8.69
C GLN A 207 -34.82 -31.07 -7.67
N PRO A 208 -33.74 -31.01 -6.87
CA PRO A 208 -33.48 -29.93 -5.92
C PRO A 208 -32.95 -28.66 -6.61
N PRO A 209 -33.07 -27.47 -5.97
CA PRO A 209 -32.59 -26.21 -6.52
C PRO A 209 -31.05 -26.13 -6.49
N PRO A 210 -30.42 -25.39 -7.43
CA PRO A 210 -28.99 -25.16 -7.41
C PRO A 210 -28.62 -24.12 -6.35
N ASP A 211 -27.86 -24.57 -5.35
CA ASP A 211 -27.20 -23.70 -4.37
C ASP A 211 -26.00 -22.96 -5.00
N GLY A 212 -25.94 -21.65 -4.74
CA GLY A 212 -24.72 -21.04 -4.20
C GLY A 212 -23.56 -20.67 -5.14
N ALA A 213 -23.73 -19.67 -6.01
CA ALA A 213 -22.61 -18.84 -6.49
C ALA A 213 -23.06 -17.46 -7.03
N GLY A 214 -23.91 -16.73 -6.29
CA GLY A 214 -24.42 -15.43 -6.76
C GLY A 214 -24.60 -14.33 -5.70
N GLY A 215 -24.56 -14.65 -4.40
CA GLY A 215 -25.07 -13.78 -3.34
C GLY A 215 -24.57 -12.33 -3.39
N ALA A 216 -23.26 -12.10 -3.49
CA ALA A 216 -22.70 -10.74 -3.46
C ALA A 216 -22.98 -9.94 -4.74
N ARG A 217 -22.91 -10.59 -5.91
CA ARG A 217 -23.12 -9.91 -7.20
C ARG A 217 -24.60 -9.62 -7.41
N THR A 218 -25.47 -10.56 -7.09
CA THR A 218 -26.93 -10.39 -7.22
C THR A 218 -27.45 -9.35 -6.22
N ALA A 219 -26.94 -9.35 -4.98
CA ALA A 219 -27.29 -8.32 -3.98
C ALA A 219 -26.78 -6.91 -4.36
N LEU A 220 -25.58 -6.82 -4.97
CA LEU A 220 -25.07 -5.55 -5.46
C LEU A 220 -25.91 -5.01 -6.63
N LEU A 221 -26.27 -5.88 -7.58
CA LEU A 221 -27.08 -5.49 -8.73
C LEU A 221 -28.50 -5.09 -8.32
N SER A 222 -29.11 -5.77 -7.35
CA SER A 222 -30.41 -5.37 -6.81
C SER A 222 -30.36 -4.05 -6.04
N SER A 223 -29.30 -3.79 -5.27
CA SER A 223 -29.06 -2.48 -4.63
C SER A 223 -28.87 -1.35 -5.64
N ILE A 224 -28.19 -1.59 -6.75
CA ILE A 224 -28.01 -0.59 -7.81
C ILE A 224 -29.32 -0.33 -8.54
N GLN A 225 -30.09 -1.36 -8.87
CA GLN A 225 -31.39 -1.22 -9.54
C GLN A 225 -32.44 -0.49 -8.69
N THR A 226 -32.38 -0.61 -7.36
CA THR A 226 -33.35 0.01 -6.44
C THR A 226 -32.87 1.37 -5.90
N PHE A 227 -31.71 1.85 -6.34
CA PHE A 227 -31.15 3.12 -5.87
C PHE A 227 -31.99 4.33 -6.32
N SER A 228 -32.65 4.97 -5.37
CA SER A 228 -33.44 6.18 -5.60
C SER A 228 -32.71 7.41 -5.06
N LYS A 229 -32.11 8.22 -5.95
CA LYS A 229 -31.37 9.44 -5.59
C LYS A 229 -32.19 10.42 -4.72
N GLY A 230 -33.50 10.49 -4.95
CA GLY A 230 -34.41 11.37 -4.20
C GLY A 230 -34.63 10.97 -2.73
N LYS A 231 -34.22 9.77 -2.31
CA LYS A 231 -34.32 9.29 -0.92
C LYS A 231 -33.05 9.51 -0.09
N LEU A 232 -31.97 10.06 -0.68
CA LEU A 232 -30.76 10.36 0.10
C LEU A 232 -30.99 11.57 1.00
N LYS A 233 -30.68 11.41 2.28
CA LYS A 233 -30.59 12.53 3.22
C LYS A 233 -29.51 13.50 2.72
N LYS A 234 -29.82 14.79 2.68
CA LYS A 234 -28.82 15.83 2.40
C LYS A 234 -27.75 15.77 3.49
N ALA A 235 -26.50 15.57 3.09
CA ALA A 235 -25.37 15.62 4.00
C ALA A 235 -25.11 17.09 4.37
N SER A 236 -25.13 17.41 5.67
CA SER A 236 -24.67 18.69 6.17
C SER A 236 -23.15 18.62 6.33
N THR A 237 -22.41 19.27 5.44
CA THR A 237 -20.96 19.39 5.53
C THR A 237 -20.61 20.63 6.33
N ALA A 238 -19.98 20.45 7.49
CA ALA A 238 -19.38 21.54 8.25
C ALA A 238 -18.09 21.97 7.54
N ASP A 239 -18.21 22.96 6.66
CA ASP A 239 -17.08 23.56 5.97
C ASP A 239 -16.24 24.40 6.95
N ARG A 240 -14.96 24.04 7.11
CA ARG A 240 -13.97 24.77 7.92
C ARG A 240 -12.84 25.34 7.05
N SER A 241 -13.10 25.58 5.78
CA SER A 241 -12.12 26.10 4.82
C SER A 241 -11.73 27.57 5.05
N GLN A 242 -12.45 28.29 5.91
CA GLN A 242 -12.08 29.66 6.23
C GLN A 242 -11.08 29.72 7.40
N PRO A 243 -9.99 30.49 7.26
CA PRO A 243 -9.07 30.74 8.35
C PRO A 243 -9.75 31.57 9.44
N VAL A 244 -9.58 31.16 10.69
CA VAL A 244 -9.98 31.96 11.85
C VAL A 244 -8.97 33.12 11.94
N VAL A 245 -9.46 34.34 11.70
CA VAL A 245 -8.72 35.59 11.92
C VAL A 245 -8.66 35.88 13.41
#